data_AF-A0A3D1ZF12-F1
#
_entry.id   AF-A0A3D1ZF12-F1
#
_cell.length_a   1.000
_cell.length_b   1.000
_cell.length_c   1.000
_cell.angle_alpha   90.00
_cell.angle_beta   90.00
_cell.angle_gamma   90.00
#
_symmetry.space_group_name_H-M   'P 1'
#
loop_
_entity.id
_entity.type
_entity.pdbx_description
1 polymer ?
#
loop_
_entity_poly.entity_id
_entity_poly.type
_entity_poly.pdbx_seq_one_letter_code
_entity_poly.pdbx_strand_id
1 'polypeptide(L)' 'MDSQDQIVTQLTGSKTIAVVGLSPRPERPSHYVAKYLQEQGYRVIPVNPQLDNVLGEKCYPD' A
#
# COMPACT_ATOMS: atom_id res chain seq x y z
N MET A 1 22.45 -14.89 -7.99
CA MET A 1 21.66 -13.68 -7.68
C MET A 1 21.56 -13.62 -6.18
N ASP A 2 22.05 -12.55 -5.59
CA ASP A 2 21.96 -12.36 -4.14
C ASP A 2 20.51 -12.09 -3.73
N SER A 3 20.14 -12.40 -2.49
CA SER A 3 18.76 -12.25 -2.00
C SER A 3 18.28 -10.78 -2.05
N GLN A 4 19.20 -9.82 -1.91
CA GLN A 4 18.92 -8.39 -2.02
C GLN A 4 18.49 -8.00 -3.44
N ASP A 5 19.18 -8.52 -4.47
CA ASP A 5 18.88 -8.24 -5.87
C ASP A 5 17.47 -8.72 -6.25
N GLN A 6 17.06 -9.86 -5.67
CA GLN A 6 15.73 -10.43 -5.90
C GLN A 6 14.62 -9.54 -5.33
N ILE A 7 14.82 -9.00 -4.11
CA ILE A 7 13.88 -8.08 -3.47
C ILE A 7 13.75 -6.80 -4.30
N VAL A 8 14.88 -6.21 -4.70
CA VAL A 8 14.88 -4.99 -5.53
C VAL A 8 14.16 -5.24 -6.84
N THR A 9 14.41 -6.36 -7.50
CA THR A 9 13.75 -6.70 -8.78
C THR A 9 12.23 -6.84 -8.61
N GLN A 10 11.78 -7.52 -7.56
CA GLN A 10 10.35 -7.69 -7.30
C GLN A 10 9.65 -6.38 -6.94
N LEU A 11 10.27 -5.55 -6.08
CA LEU A 11 9.69 -4.28 -5.66
C LEU A 11 9.67 -3.24 -6.78
N THR A 12 10.71 -3.21 -7.63
CA THR A 12 10.77 -2.29 -8.78
C THR A 12 9.81 -2.70 -9.90
N GLY A 13 9.52 -4.00 -10.07
CA GLY A 13 8.53 -4.49 -11.02
C GLY A 13 7.07 -4.31 -10.55
N SER A 14 6.84 -4.22 -9.24
CA SER A 14 5.49 -4.19 -8.66
C SER A 14 4.95 -2.76 -8.56
N LYS A 15 4.12 -2.34 -9.53
CA LYS A 15 3.50 -1.01 -9.54
C LYS A 15 2.24 -0.89 -8.67
N THR A 16 1.68 -2.01 -8.23
CA THR A 16 0.46 -2.07 -7.43
C THR A 16 0.75 -2.79 -6.11
N ILE A 17 0.40 -2.15 -4.99
CA ILE A 17 0.69 -2.63 -3.64
C ILE A 17 -0.62 -2.72 -2.86
N ALA A 18 -0.93 -3.90 -2.34
CA ALA A 18 -2.04 -4.05 -1.39
C ALA A 18 -1.56 -3.74 0.03
N VAL A 19 -2.28 -2.88 0.76
CA VAL A 19 -1.96 -2.51 2.14
C VAL A 19 -3.04 -3.05 3.06
N VAL A 20 -2.72 -4.15 3.73
CA VAL A 20 -3.61 -4.81 4.71
C VAL A 20 -3.60 -4.05 6.03
N GLY A 21 -4.79 -3.78 6.58
CA GLY A 21 -4.95 -2.99 7.80
C GLY A 21 -4.72 -1.49 7.58
N LEU A 22 -4.98 -0.99 6.37
CA LEU A 22 -4.87 0.44 6.10
C LEU A 22 -5.84 1.22 6.99
N SER A 23 -5.31 2.19 7.73
CA SER A 23 -6.08 3.05 8.63
C SER A 23 -6.37 4.40 7.95
N PRO A 24 -7.52 5.05 8.21
CA PRO A 24 -7.78 6.41 7.74
C PRO A 24 -7.08 7.47 8.58
N ARG A 25 -6.45 7.07 9.70
CA ARG A 25 -5.83 7.96 10.68
C ARG A 25 -4.42 8.37 10.24
N PRO A 26 -4.13 9.67 10.02
CA PRO A 26 -2.85 10.13 9.49
C PRO A 26 -1.62 9.76 10.31
N GLU A 27 -1.77 9.62 11.63
CA GLU A 27 -0.69 9.25 12.55
C GLU A 27 -0.30 7.76 12.48
N ARG A 28 -1.14 6.91 11.85
CA ARG A 28 -0.89 5.48 11.76
C ARG A 28 0.14 5.18 10.66
N PRO A 29 1.12 4.30 10.91
CA PRO A 29 2.08 3.85 9.91
C PRO A 29 1.46 3.39 8.61
N SER A 30 0.38 2.61 8.67
CA SER A 30 -0.29 2.16 7.45
C SER A 30 -0.78 3.33 6.59
N HIS A 31 -1.26 4.42 7.20
CA HIS A 31 -1.76 5.59 6.47
C HIS A 31 -0.64 6.38 5.78
N TYR A 32 0.37 6.83 6.53
CA TYR A 32 1.39 7.70 5.95
C TYR A 32 2.31 6.94 4.98
N VAL A 33 2.55 5.64 5.18
CA VAL A 33 3.30 4.81 4.22
C VAL A 33 2.50 4.62 2.94
N ALA A 34 1.21 4.28 3.02
CA ALA A 34 0.35 4.15 1.85
C ALA A 34 0.26 5.46 1.05
N LYS A 35 0.08 6.58 1.74
CA LYS A 35 0.04 7.90 1.10
C LYS A 35 1.35 8.23 0.40
N TYR A 36 2.49 8.00 1.07
CA TYR A 36 3.80 8.18 0.45
C TYR A 36 3.97 7.32 -0.81
N LEU A 37 3.54 6.06 -0.79
CA LEU A 37 3.59 5.18 -1.96
C LEU A 37 2.73 5.73 -3.12
N GLN A 38 1.53 6.25 -2.85
CA GLN A 38 0.71 6.92 -3.87
C GLN A 38 1.41 8.15 -4.45
N GLU A 39 2.05 8.98 -3.61
CA GLU A 39 2.82 10.16 -4.04
C GLU A 39 4.03 9.77 -4.91
N GLN A 40 4.63 8.60 -4.68
CA GLN A 40 5.69 8.04 -5.52
C GLN A 40 5.16 7.37 -6.82
N GLY A 41 3.84 7.42 -7.07
CA GLY A 41 3.23 6.89 -8.30
C GLY A 41 2.84 5.41 -8.25
N TYR A 42 2.89 4.77 -7.08
CA TYR A 42 2.37 3.42 -6.90
C TYR A 42 0.84 3.44 -6.77
N ARG A 43 0.19 2.42 -7.33
CA ARG A 43 -1.23 2.19 -7.04
C ARG A 43 -1.36 1.45 -5.72
N VAL A 44 -2.06 2.01 -4.75
CA VAL A 44 -2.32 1.37 -3.45
C VAL A 44 -3.73 0.80 -3.43
N ILE A 45 -3.85 -0.50 -3.14
CA ILE A 45 -5.14 -1.17 -2.92
C ILE A 45 -5.34 -1.35 -1.42
N PRO A 46 -6.29 -0.65 -0.81
CA PRO A 46 -6.47 -0.74 0.63
C PRO A 46 -7.32 -1.96 1.00
N VAL A 47 -6.82 -2.75 1.95
CA VAL A 47 -7.51 -3.95 2.46
C VAL A 47 -7.85 -3.73 3.92
N ASN A 48 -9.12 -3.43 4.19
CA ASN A 48 -9.68 -3.24 5.52
C ASN A 48 -11.20 -3.43 5.46
N PRO A 49 -11.74 -4.54 6.01
CA PRO A 49 -13.19 -4.81 6.02
C PRO A 49 -14.04 -3.75 6.74
N GLN A 50 -13.43 -2.90 7.58
CA GLN A 50 -14.12 -1.90 8.39
C GLN A 50 -14.29 -0.54 7.70
N LEU A 51 -13.79 -0.40 6.48
CA LEU A 51 -13.78 0.87 5.74
C LEU A 51 -14.35 0.65 4.34
N ASP A 52 -15.06 1.66 3.83
CA ASP A 52 -15.51 1.66 2.43
C ASP A 52 -14.48 2.30 1.49
N ASN A 53 -13.85 3.39 1.95
CA ASN A 53 -12.85 4.14 1.18
C ASN A 53 -11.80 4.77 2.09
N VAL A 54 -10.58 4.92 1.58
CA VAL A 54 -9.47 5.61 2.26
C VAL A 54 -8.45 6.08 1.23
N LEU A 55 -7.86 7.26 1.42
CA LEU A 55 -6.89 7.86 0.47
C LEU A 55 -7.40 7.93 -0.98
N GLY A 56 -8.70 8.13 -1.17
CA GLY A 56 -9.34 8.19 -2.50
C GLY A 56 -9.52 6.84 -3.19
N GLU A 57 -9.17 5.74 -2.54
CA GLU A 57 -9.28 4.37 -3.06
C GLU A 57 -10.38 3.59 -2.34
N LYS A 58 -11.02 2.68 -3.06
CA LYS A 58 -12.02 1.76 -2.50
C LYS A 58 -11.34 0.69 -1.64
N CYS A 59 -11.86 0.48 -0.43
CA CYS A 59 -11.43 -0.58 0.46
C CYS A 59 -12.08 -1.92 0.12
N TYR A 60 -11.31 -2.98 0.34
CA TYR A 60 -11.74 -4.36 0.16
C TYR A 60 -11.59 -5.13 1.48
N PRO A 61 -12.46 -6.12 1.74
CA PRO A 61 -12.23 -7.08 2.80
C PRO A 61 -11.03 -7.99 2.47
N ASP A 62 -10.52 -8.70 3.48
CA ASP A 62 -9.46 -9.70 3.36
C ASP A 62 -9.94 -11.02 2.72
#